data_AF-A0A2V9BSN5-F1
#
_entry.id   AF-A0A2V9BSN5-F1
#
_cell.length_a   1.000
_cell.length_b   1.000
_cell.length_c   1.000
_cell.angle_alpha   90.00
_cell.angle_beta   90.00
_cell.angle_gamma   90.00
#
_symmetry.space_group_name_H-M   'P 1'
#
loop_
_entity.id
_entity.type
_entity.pdbx_description
1 polymer ?
#
loop_
_entity_poly.entity_id
_entity_poly.type
_entity_poly.pdbx_seq_one_letter_code
_entity_poly.pdbx_strand_id
1 'polypeptide(L)'
;FVAETVRHLHGKVDHWDVFNEIDVKYYSAMNQADQQSDLKLLDSAMDAVKAVDPTSKLVCCSTGTYAWLLYDKRLIDAGLLGKLDYVSLHPYQGTPPEEKDGVFDYSGRIDALANLIALYGRNNPIWSTEANWIMGPRGGPSINAPGIDEHTQAEFVVRVNLLSLARNVPYFLHAPFYHGQRPQLHLDTLSAYANMASLLSEARVAMKLASGPNVYALAWDTPQGTVGALWSVVAGARVRISRTAGIRFIDLYGNRLAVDPDSVPLSSEPVYFEGERGTRPSLAILDPGSGPAWQPLPTLETWGRNSASTYATTGTGVHVKSAVTQYAGQLVSQPLHVAKETCYVASLDVRLRAGSLMLAVVDSKTHENLGKADIAYVPDDQVRRVELRFFSGSSIAAQLILQDENAYVPTFSEFEVSRPQIAQCR
;
A
#
# COMPACT_ATOMS: atom_id res chain seq x y z
N PHE A 1 -25.88 22.43 -1.58
CA PHE A 1 -24.69 22.49 -0.70
C PHE A 1 -23.43 22.70 -1.52
N VAL A 2 -22.97 21.71 -2.33
CA VAL A 2 -21.71 21.80 -3.12
C VAL A 2 -21.54 23.14 -3.85
N ALA A 3 -22.50 23.53 -4.69
CA ALA A 3 -22.43 24.79 -5.45
C ALA A 3 -22.28 26.05 -4.55
N GLU A 4 -22.90 26.05 -3.37
CA GLU A 4 -22.78 27.17 -2.44
C GLU A 4 -21.41 27.20 -1.77
N THR A 5 -20.87 26.04 -1.40
CA THR A 5 -19.51 25.90 -0.88
C THR A 5 -18.47 26.40 -1.88
N VAL A 6 -18.59 26.01 -3.16
CA VAL A 6 -17.69 26.45 -4.23
C VAL A 6 -17.79 27.96 -4.44
N ARG A 7 -19.00 28.53 -4.46
CA ARG A 7 -19.20 29.98 -4.58
C ARG A 7 -18.58 30.74 -3.40
N HIS A 8 -18.77 30.24 -2.19
CA HIS A 8 -18.24 30.87 -0.99
C HIS A 8 -16.70 30.87 -0.95
N LEU A 9 -16.06 29.82 -1.46
CA LEU A 9 -14.60 29.64 -1.46
C LEU A 9 -13.93 30.01 -2.78
N HIS A 10 -14.66 30.60 -3.72
CA HIS A 10 -14.15 30.98 -5.03
C HIS A 10 -12.91 31.89 -4.90
N GLY A 11 -11.84 31.56 -5.62
CA GLY A 11 -10.56 32.27 -5.56
C GLY A 11 -9.70 31.96 -4.32
N LYS A 12 -10.15 31.09 -3.41
CA LYS A 12 -9.40 30.61 -2.24
C LYS A 12 -9.09 29.11 -2.31
N VAL A 13 -9.99 28.33 -2.91
CA VAL A 13 -9.85 26.89 -3.12
C VAL A 13 -10.07 26.61 -4.60
N ASP A 14 -9.13 25.91 -5.21
CA ASP A 14 -9.12 25.57 -6.62
C ASP A 14 -9.10 24.06 -6.88
N HIS A 15 -8.97 23.22 -5.84
CA HIS A 15 -9.06 21.76 -5.93
C HIS A 15 -10.18 21.25 -5.02
N TRP A 16 -11.03 20.38 -5.56
CA TRP A 16 -12.18 19.81 -4.87
C TRP A 16 -12.12 18.30 -4.93
N ASP A 17 -11.86 17.69 -3.78
CA ASP A 17 -12.00 16.24 -3.59
C ASP A 17 -13.47 15.90 -3.32
N VAL A 18 -14.09 15.19 -4.26
CA VAL A 18 -15.54 14.99 -4.28
C VAL A 18 -15.90 13.75 -3.46
N PHE A 19 -16.19 14.02 -2.18
CA PHE A 19 -16.48 13.04 -1.11
C PHE A 19 -15.25 12.23 -0.67
N ASN A 20 -15.28 11.85 0.60
CA ASN A 20 -14.25 11.02 1.22
C ASN A 20 -14.73 9.58 1.33
N GLU A 21 -14.00 8.61 0.77
CA GLU A 21 -14.23 7.18 0.95
C GLU A 21 -15.68 6.77 0.75
N ILE A 22 -16.26 7.19 -0.38
CA ILE A 22 -17.65 6.88 -0.70
C ILE A 22 -17.89 5.37 -0.73
N ASP A 23 -16.87 4.58 -1.07
CA ASP A 23 -16.86 3.13 -1.11
C ASP A 23 -17.08 2.44 0.24
N VAL A 24 -16.62 3.04 1.36
CA VAL A 24 -16.82 2.48 2.71
C VAL A 24 -17.80 3.29 3.57
N LYS A 25 -17.74 4.62 3.56
CA LYS A 25 -18.50 5.48 4.49
C LYS A 25 -19.97 5.64 4.12
N TYR A 26 -20.28 5.60 2.84
CA TYR A 26 -21.62 5.96 2.34
C TYR A 26 -22.24 4.88 1.47
N TYR A 27 -21.46 4.12 0.70
CA TYR A 27 -21.97 3.15 -0.26
C TYR A 27 -22.93 2.15 0.39
N SER A 28 -22.55 1.52 1.49
CA SER A 28 -23.40 0.53 2.18
C SER A 28 -24.72 1.09 2.71
N ALA A 29 -24.74 2.37 3.12
CA ALA A 29 -25.93 3.06 3.62
C ALA A 29 -26.83 3.59 2.48
N MET A 30 -26.25 4.06 1.37
CA MET A 30 -26.98 4.61 0.22
C MET A 30 -27.51 3.52 -0.73
N ASN A 31 -26.81 2.39 -0.83
CA ASN A 31 -27.12 1.26 -1.72
C ASN A 31 -28.38 0.47 -1.30
N GLN A 32 -28.96 0.71 -0.13
CA GLN A 32 -30.16 0.00 0.30
C GLN A 32 -31.41 0.30 -0.56
N ALA A 33 -31.44 1.47 -1.22
CA ALA A 33 -32.58 1.89 -2.06
C ALA A 33 -32.24 2.00 -3.56
N ASP A 34 -30.97 2.26 -3.91
CA ASP A 34 -30.52 2.42 -5.30
C ASP A 34 -29.03 2.06 -5.44
N GLN A 35 -28.73 1.03 -6.24
CA GLN A 35 -27.37 0.53 -6.50
C GLN A 35 -26.47 1.50 -7.28
N GLN A 36 -27.02 2.62 -7.76
CA GLN A 36 -26.32 3.66 -8.50
C GLN A 36 -26.31 5.01 -7.76
N SER A 37 -26.77 5.04 -6.51
CA SER A 37 -26.91 6.26 -5.71
C SER A 37 -25.58 7.01 -5.52
N ASP A 38 -24.50 6.27 -5.29
CA ASP A 38 -23.14 6.81 -5.19
C ASP A 38 -22.67 7.46 -6.49
N LEU A 39 -22.86 6.78 -7.63
CA LEU A 39 -22.52 7.30 -8.95
C LEU A 39 -23.28 8.59 -9.27
N LYS A 40 -24.60 8.62 -9.02
CA LYS A 40 -25.43 9.82 -9.21
C LYS A 40 -24.98 10.97 -8.31
N LEU A 41 -24.60 10.66 -7.07
CA LEU A 41 -24.15 11.66 -6.12
C LEU A 41 -22.82 12.30 -6.54
N LEU A 42 -21.84 11.46 -6.89
CA LEU A 42 -20.54 11.92 -7.40
C LEU A 42 -20.71 12.76 -8.66
N ASP A 43 -21.47 12.25 -9.63
CA ASP A 43 -21.71 12.91 -10.91
C ASP A 43 -22.33 14.30 -10.74
N SER A 44 -23.41 14.37 -9.94
CA SER A 44 -24.10 15.63 -9.65
C SER A 44 -23.24 16.61 -8.86
N ALA A 45 -22.39 16.14 -7.94
CA ALA A 45 -21.48 17.00 -7.20
C ALA A 45 -20.38 17.58 -8.10
N MET A 46 -19.77 16.75 -8.96
CA MET A 46 -18.77 17.20 -9.93
C MET A 46 -19.32 18.26 -10.89
N ASP A 47 -20.53 18.05 -11.41
CA ASP A 47 -21.19 19.01 -12.29
C ASP A 47 -21.52 20.31 -11.56
N ALA A 48 -21.93 20.23 -10.29
CA ALA A 48 -22.18 21.41 -9.48
C ALA A 48 -20.90 22.24 -9.23
N VAL A 49 -19.74 21.61 -9.07
CA VAL A 49 -18.45 22.33 -8.98
C VAL A 49 -18.17 23.05 -10.29
N LYS A 50 -18.16 22.32 -11.42
CA LYS A 50 -17.81 22.90 -12.74
C LYS A 50 -18.81 23.95 -13.22
N ALA A 51 -20.08 23.87 -12.82
CA ALA A 51 -21.08 24.89 -13.15
C ALA A 51 -20.84 26.23 -12.44
N VAL A 52 -20.23 26.22 -11.25
CA VAL A 52 -19.89 27.44 -10.51
C VAL A 52 -18.52 27.96 -10.92
N ASP A 53 -17.54 27.08 -11.04
CA ASP A 53 -16.17 27.40 -11.46
C ASP A 53 -15.64 26.31 -12.42
N PRO A 54 -15.68 26.57 -13.75
CA PRO A 54 -15.14 25.65 -14.74
C PRO A 54 -13.62 25.43 -14.64
N THR A 55 -12.89 26.32 -13.96
CA THR A 55 -11.42 26.28 -13.85
C THR A 55 -10.93 25.44 -12.67
N SER A 56 -11.80 25.25 -11.65
CA SER A 56 -11.56 24.38 -10.50
C SER A 56 -11.17 22.96 -10.94
N LYS A 57 -10.29 22.32 -10.17
CA LYS A 57 -9.78 20.97 -10.37
C LYS A 57 -10.57 19.96 -9.57
N LEU A 58 -10.94 18.86 -10.20
CA LEU A 58 -11.67 17.76 -9.56
C LEU A 58 -10.71 16.63 -9.20
N VAL A 59 -10.78 16.22 -7.93
CA VAL A 59 -10.09 15.06 -7.35
C VAL A 59 -11.17 14.05 -6.94
N CYS A 60 -10.93 12.77 -7.19
CA CYS A 60 -11.81 11.67 -6.77
C CYS A 60 -11.01 10.36 -6.94
N CYS A 61 -11.23 9.30 -6.19
CA CYS A 61 -12.41 9.10 -5.36
C CYS A 61 -12.11 8.76 -3.92
N SER A 62 -10.84 8.87 -3.54
CA SER A 62 -10.42 8.80 -2.15
C SER A 62 -10.89 7.48 -1.52
N THR A 63 -10.74 6.39 -2.28
CA THR A 63 -11.22 5.05 -1.93
C THR A 63 -10.35 4.41 -0.86
N GLY A 64 -10.99 3.80 0.14
CA GLY A 64 -10.32 3.21 1.30
C GLY A 64 -10.70 1.74 1.59
N THR A 65 -11.54 1.11 0.77
CA THR A 65 -11.90 -0.31 0.93
C THR A 65 -10.80 -1.25 0.45
N TYR A 66 -10.87 -2.53 0.85
CA TYR A 66 -10.00 -3.57 0.31
C TYR A 66 -10.21 -3.83 -1.19
N ALA A 67 -11.42 -3.56 -1.69
CA ALA A 67 -11.81 -3.70 -3.09
C ALA A 67 -11.73 -2.37 -3.86
N TRP A 68 -10.97 -1.40 -3.34
CA TRP A 68 -10.84 -0.05 -3.88
C TRP A 68 -10.65 -0.01 -5.40
N LEU A 69 -9.76 -0.84 -5.97
CA LEU A 69 -9.47 -0.82 -7.40
C LEU A 69 -10.64 -1.34 -8.26
N LEU A 70 -11.43 -2.28 -7.73
CA LEU A 70 -12.65 -2.76 -8.40
C LEU A 70 -13.75 -1.70 -8.32
N TYR A 71 -13.83 -0.98 -7.20
CA TYR A 71 -14.75 0.15 -7.05
C TYR A 71 -14.38 1.28 -8.02
N ASP A 72 -13.10 1.67 -8.10
CA ASP A 72 -12.60 2.65 -9.07
C ASP A 72 -12.93 2.25 -10.50
N LYS A 73 -12.73 0.97 -10.86
CA LYS A 73 -13.12 0.47 -12.19
C LYS A 73 -14.61 0.70 -12.46
N ARG A 74 -15.49 0.43 -11.48
CA ARG A 74 -16.94 0.68 -11.61
C ARG A 74 -17.25 2.16 -11.84
N LEU A 75 -16.55 3.08 -11.17
CA LEU A 75 -16.70 4.52 -11.39
C LEU A 75 -16.23 4.94 -12.80
N ILE A 76 -15.12 4.37 -13.26
CA ILE A 76 -14.57 4.63 -14.58
C ILE A 76 -15.49 4.06 -15.69
N ASP A 77 -16.02 2.85 -15.51
CA ASP A 77 -17.02 2.23 -16.41
C ASP A 77 -18.27 3.09 -16.56
N ALA A 78 -18.66 3.81 -15.50
CA ALA A 78 -19.78 4.76 -15.51
C ALA A 78 -19.44 6.12 -16.17
N GLY A 79 -18.21 6.31 -16.63
CA GLY A 79 -17.77 7.50 -17.37
C GLY A 79 -17.20 8.63 -16.51
N LEU A 80 -17.07 8.45 -15.19
CA LEU A 80 -16.62 9.54 -14.29
C LEU A 80 -15.17 9.97 -14.55
N LEU A 81 -14.30 9.09 -15.06
CA LEU A 81 -12.89 9.40 -15.35
C LEU A 81 -12.72 10.60 -16.29
N GLY A 82 -13.68 10.81 -17.20
CA GLY A 82 -13.66 11.95 -18.12
C GLY A 82 -13.81 13.31 -17.44
N LYS A 83 -14.42 13.34 -16.24
CA LYS A 83 -14.68 14.56 -15.46
C LYS A 83 -13.52 14.93 -14.54
N LEU A 84 -12.66 13.98 -14.20
CA LEU A 84 -11.61 14.16 -13.21
C LEU A 84 -10.38 14.85 -13.80
N ASP A 85 -9.79 15.75 -13.00
CA ASP A 85 -8.44 16.26 -13.24
C ASP A 85 -7.42 15.30 -12.60
N TYR A 86 -7.68 14.82 -11.39
CA TYR A 86 -6.84 13.89 -10.63
C TYR A 86 -7.63 12.68 -10.15
N VAL A 87 -6.97 11.51 -10.09
CA VAL A 87 -7.52 10.32 -9.45
C VAL A 87 -6.87 10.13 -8.07
N SER A 88 -7.64 9.85 -7.02
CA SER A 88 -7.14 9.69 -5.66
C SER A 88 -7.45 8.35 -5.03
N LEU A 89 -6.58 7.93 -4.11
CA LEU A 89 -6.71 6.71 -3.31
C LEU A 89 -6.27 6.96 -1.86
N HIS A 90 -6.74 6.13 -0.93
CA HIS A 90 -6.32 6.12 0.47
C HIS A 90 -5.53 4.84 0.80
N PRO A 91 -4.21 4.82 0.62
CA PRO A 91 -3.40 3.60 0.67
C PRO A 91 -2.98 3.22 2.10
N TYR A 92 -3.97 3.07 3.00
CA TYR A 92 -3.73 2.57 4.35
C TYR A 92 -3.13 1.16 4.33
N GLN A 93 -2.12 0.95 5.18
CA GLN A 93 -1.52 -0.36 5.46
C GLN A 93 -0.91 -0.38 6.86
N GLY A 94 -0.73 -1.58 7.42
CA GLY A 94 -0.12 -1.76 8.75
C GLY A 94 1.40 -1.98 8.74
N THR A 95 1.99 -2.14 7.56
CA THR A 95 3.37 -2.58 7.32
C THR A 95 4.22 -1.45 6.70
N PRO A 96 5.56 -1.54 6.67
CA PRO A 96 6.41 -0.66 5.85
C PRO A 96 5.86 -0.43 4.44
N PRO A 97 5.95 0.79 3.86
CA PRO A 97 5.38 1.11 2.54
C PRO A 97 5.92 0.24 1.39
N GLU A 98 7.12 -0.32 1.55
CA GLU A 98 7.77 -1.24 0.61
C GLU A 98 7.28 -2.68 0.71
N GLU A 99 6.65 -3.02 1.83
CA GLU A 99 6.16 -4.36 2.09
C GLU A 99 4.71 -4.50 1.62
N LYS A 100 4.41 -5.65 1.02
CA LYS A 100 3.07 -5.98 0.57
C LYS A 100 2.11 -6.08 1.74
N ASP A 101 0.93 -5.52 1.56
CA ASP A 101 -0.25 -5.78 2.38
C ASP A 101 -1.30 -6.43 1.47
N GLY A 102 -1.33 -7.76 1.48
CA GLY A 102 -1.99 -8.56 0.46
C GLY A 102 -1.24 -8.57 -0.86
N VAL A 103 -1.83 -7.98 -1.90
CA VAL A 103 -1.30 -8.06 -3.28
C VAL A 103 -0.25 -6.99 -3.55
N PHE A 104 -0.43 -5.80 -2.95
CA PHE A 104 0.33 -4.61 -3.31
C PHE A 104 1.07 -4.05 -2.10
N ASP A 105 2.29 -3.59 -2.32
CA ASP A 105 2.92 -2.56 -1.50
C ASP A 105 2.38 -1.17 -1.92
N TYR A 106 2.88 -0.08 -1.32
CA TYR A 106 2.46 1.26 -1.68
C TYR A 106 2.66 1.59 -3.17
N SER A 107 3.84 1.27 -3.70
CA SER A 107 4.18 1.53 -5.10
C SER A 107 3.32 0.71 -6.06
N GLY A 108 3.03 -0.53 -5.71
CA GLY A 108 2.16 -1.43 -6.46
C GLY A 108 0.72 -0.93 -6.53
N ARG A 109 0.21 -0.26 -5.50
CA ARG A 109 -1.13 0.38 -5.54
C ARG A 109 -1.17 1.52 -6.56
N ILE A 110 -0.16 2.38 -6.57
CA ILE A 110 -0.04 3.45 -7.57
C ILE A 110 0.01 2.87 -8.98
N ASP A 111 0.84 1.85 -9.20
CA ASP A 111 0.97 1.22 -10.52
C ASP A 111 -0.33 0.55 -10.97
N ALA A 112 -1.03 -0.13 -10.06
CA ALA A 112 -2.31 -0.75 -10.36
C ALA A 112 -3.37 0.28 -10.78
N LEU A 113 -3.45 1.41 -10.08
CA LEU A 113 -4.37 2.50 -10.42
C LEU A 113 -3.98 3.19 -11.74
N ALA A 114 -2.68 3.47 -11.94
CA ALA A 114 -2.19 4.07 -13.18
C ALA A 114 -2.47 3.17 -14.39
N ASN A 115 -2.26 1.86 -14.26
CA ASN A 115 -2.57 0.88 -15.30
C ASN A 115 -4.07 0.84 -15.58
N LEU A 116 -4.93 0.87 -14.54
CA LEU A 116 -6.36 0.94 -14.73
C LEU A 116 -6.79 2.19 -15.52
N ILE A 117 -6.29 3.37 -15.14
CA ILE A 117 -6.55 4.62 -15.85
C ILE A 117 -6.10 4.53 -17.32
N ALA A 118 -4.93 3.94 -17.57
CA ALA A 118 -4.38 3.75 -18.91
C ALA A 118 -5.21 2.81 -19.80
N LEU A 119 -5.86 1.79 -19.22
CA LEU A 119 -6.76 0.89 -19.97
C LEU A 119 -7.94 1.63 -20.62
N TYR A 120 -8.33 2.79 -20.08
CA TYR A 120 -9.37 3.65 -20.64
C TYR A 120 -8.80 4.80 -21.51
N GLY A 121 -7.53 4.70 -21.91
CA GLY A 121 -6.88 5.68 -22.79
C GLY A 121 -6.61 7.03 -22.13
N ARG A 122 -6.46 7.06 -20.80
CA ARG A 122 -6.23 8.26 -19.99
C ARG A 122 -4.89 8.20 -19.26
N ASN A 123 -4.46 9.32 -18.72
CA ASN A 123 -3.21 9.47 -17.96
C ASN A 123 -3.37 10.48 -16.81
N ASN A 124 -4.57 10.53 -16.22
CA ASN A 124 -4.87 11.38 -15.08
C ASN A 124 -3.81 11.19 -13.97
N PRO A 125 -3.24 12.27 -13.39
CA PRO A 125 -2.29 12.13 -12.30
C PRO A 125 -2.97 11.58 -11.04
N ILE A 126 -2.18 10.88 -10.23
CA ILE A 126 -2.67 10.19 -9.02
C ILE A 126 -2.25 10.97 -7.77
N TRP A 127 -3.16 11.15 -6.81
CA TRP A 127 -2.89 11.72 -5.49
C TRP A 127 -3.24 10.71 -4.38
N SER A 128 -2.35 10.55 -3.39
CA SER A 128 -2.65 9.79 -2.16
C SER A 128 -3.20 10.76 -1.12
N THR A 129 -4.51 10.99 -1.13
CA THR A 129 -5.19 12.08 -0.39
C THR A 129 -5.35 11.83 1.11
N GLU A 130 -5.18 10.59 1.57
CA GLU A 130 -5.24 10.25 3.00
C GLU A 130 -4.55 8.92 3.26
N ALA A 131 -3.48 8.89 4.06
CA ALA A 131 -3.01 7.67 4.72
C ALA A 131 -2.01 7.98 5.85
N ASN A 132 -1.93 7.10 6.84
CA ASN A 132 -0.91 7.12 7.90
C ASN A 132 -0.84 5.74 8.60
N TRP A 133 0.15 5.54 9.47
CA TRP A 133 0.22 4.41 10.38
C TRP A 133 -0.29 4.81 11.75
N ILE A 134 -1.60 4.71 11.97
CA ILE A 134 -2.23 5.08 13.25
C ILE A 134 -1.90 3.99 14.27
N MET A 135 -1.04 4.35 15.22
CA MET A 135 -0.49 3.44 16.23
C MET A 135 -1.44 3.30 17.41
N GLY A 136 -1.46 2.13 18.04
CA GLY A 136 -2.28 1.91 19.21
C GLY A 136 -2.37 0.44 19.59
N PRO A 137 -3.18 0.11 20.61
CA PRO A 137 -3.47 -1.27 20.94
C PRO A 137 -4.16 -1.95 19.75
N ARG A 138 -3.81 -3.21 19.50
CA ARG A 138 -4.46 -4.06 18.50
C ARG A 138 -5.97 -4.09 18.75
N GLY A 139 -6.76 -3.86 17.70
CA GLY A 139 -8.23 -3.80 17.77
C GLY A 139 -8.78 -2.46 18.28
N GLY A 140 -7.93 -1.47 18.57
CA GLY A 140 -8.38 -0.13 18.91
C GLY A 140 -9.11 0.56 17.74
N PRO A 141 -10.08 1.47 18.02
CA PRO A 141 -10.74 2.26 16.98
C PRO A 141 -9.75 3.01 16.07
N SER A 142 -9.89 2.83 14.75
CA SER A 142 -9.04 3.46 13.73
C SER A 142 -7.55 3.10 13.80
N ILE A 143 -7.16 2.04 14.51
CA ILE A 143 -5.77 1.56 14.57
C ILE A 143 -5.51 0.61 13.40
N ASN A 144 -4.68 1.02 12.44
CA ASN A 144 -4.24 0.18 11.32
C ASN A 144 -2.80 -0.34 11.48
N ALA A 145 -2.01 0.24 12.38
CA ALA A 145 -0.62 -0.16 12.62
C ALA A 145 -0.38 -0.55 14.08
N PRO A 146 -1.05 -1.62 14.58
CA PRO A 146 -0.88 -2.03 15.95
C PRO A 146 0.52 -2.61 16.17
N GLY A 147 1.18 -2.19 17.25
CA GLY A 147 2.46 -2.75 17.67
C GLY A 147 3.70 -2.05 17.09
N ILE A 148 3.52 -0.98 16.32
CA ILE A 148 4.63 -0.08 16.02
C ILE A 148 4.69 1.05 17.07
N ASP A 149 5.87 1.62 17.25
CA ASP A 149 6.11 2.82 18.04
C ASP A 149 6.26 4.07 17.14
N GLU A 150 6.40 5.22 17.79
CA GLU A 150 6.46 6.51 17.11
C GLU A 150 7.69 6.65 16.20
N HIS A 151 8.79 6.00 16.59
CA HIS A 151 10.01 5.96 15.78
C HIS A 151 9.79 5.18 14.49
N THR A 152 9.19 3.99 14.59
CA THR A 152 8.80 3.19 13.42
C THR A 152 7.81 3.95 12.53
N GLN A 153 6.85 4.68 13.11
CA GLN A 153 5.96 5.56 12.34
C GLN A 153 6.76 6.64 11.58
N ALA A 154 7.77 7.25 12.21
CA ALA A 154 8.61 8.26 11.58
C ALA A 154 9.35 7.71 10.34
N GLU A 155 9.95 6.52 10.46
CA GLU A 155 10.59 5.82 9.34
C GLU A 155 9.59 5.57 8.20
N PHE A 156 8.38 5.11 8.52
CA PHE A 156 7.38 4.73 7.52
C PHE A 156 6.83 5.95 6.80
N VAL A 157 6.53 7.01 7.54
CA VAL A 157 6.07 8.31 7.02
C VAL A 157 7.11 8.93 6.10
N VAL A 158 8.39 8.94 6.48
CA VAL A 158 9.45 9.47 5.61
C VAL A 158 9.58 8.62 4.35
N ARG A 159 9.69 7.30 4.47
CA ARG A 159 9.88 6.41 3.32
C ARG A 159 8.73 6.47 2.32
N VAL A 160 7.48 6.49 2.78
CA VAL A 160 6.35 6.61 1.85
C VAL A 160 6.37 7.93 1.11
N ASN A 161 6.75 9.03 1.76
CA ASN A 161 6.86 10.33 1.11
C ASN A 161 8.01 10.39 0.10
N LEU A 162 9.15 9.75 0.39
CA LEU A 162 10.25 9.58 -0.56
C LEU A 162 9.79 8.79 -1.81
N LEU A 163 9.10 7.66 -1.63
CA LEU A 163 8.54 6.88 -2.73
C LEU A 163 7.49 7.66 -3.53
N SER A 164 6.65 8.41 -2.84
CA SER A 164 5.58 9.27 -3.39
C SER A 164 6.14 10.38 -4.27
N LEU A 165 7.11 11.13 -3.73
CA LEU A 165 7.79 12.20 -4.44
C LEU A 165 8.51 11.67 -5.68
N ALA A 166 9.10 10.46 -5.59
CA ALA A 166 9.75 9.83 -6.75
C ALA A 166 8.81 9.47 -7.90
N ARG A 167 7.52 9.31 -7.60
CA ARG A 167 6.49 8.99 -8.59
C ARG A 167 5.63 10.19 -8.98
N ASN A 168 5.92 11.37 -8.43
CA ASN A 168 5.09 12.58 -8.59
C ASN A 168 3.62 12.33 -8.15
N VAL A 169 3.45 11.57 -7.07
CA VAL A 169 2.16 11.29 -6.43
C VAL A 169 2.20 11.98 -5.07
N PRO A 170 1.56 13.15 -4.87
CA PRO A 170 1.50 13.78 -3.57
C PRO A 170 0.88 12.85 -2.52
N TYR A 171 1.47 12.83 -1.32
CA TYR A 171 1.00 12.02 -0.19
C TYR A 171 0.56 12.93 0.96
N PHE A 172 -0.71 12.87 1.30
CA PHE A 172 -1.32 13.68 2.34
C PHE A 172 -1.47 12.84 3.62
N LEU A 173 -0.73 13.22 4.65
CA LEU A 173 -0.72 12.53 5.93
C LEU A 173 -2.02 12.78 6.71
N HIS A 174 -2.76 11.71 7.03
CA HIS A 174 -3.89 11.79 7.93
C HIS A 174 -3.43 11.84 9.38
N ALA A 175 -3.99 12.72 10.20
CA ALA A 175 -3.66 12.84 11.61
C ALA A 175 -2.13 12.89 11.79
N PRO A 176 -1.46 13.83 11.09
CA PRO A 176 -0.07 13.66 10.68
C PRO A 176 0.89 13.49 11.86
N PHE A 177 0.57 14.06 13.02
CA PHE A 177 1.43 14.03 14.21
C PHE A 177 0.65 13.92 15.52
N TYR A 178 -0.62 13.52 15.50
CA TYR A 178 -1.43 13.22 16.69
C TYR A 178 -2.73 12.55 16.25
N HIS A 179 -3.38 11.79 17.14
CA HIS A 179 -4.72 11.24 16.87
C HIS A 179 -5.51 11.06 18.17
N GLY A 180 -6.81 10.75 18.07
CA GLY A 180 -7.70 10.71 19.25
C GLY A 180 -7.24 9.79 20.39
N GLN A 181 -6.49 8.72 20.09
CA GLN A 181 -5.93 7.82 21.11
C GLN A 181 -4.55 8.25 21.64
N ARG A 182 -3.84 9.10 20.90
CA ARG A 182 -2.56 9.71 21.29
C ARG A 182 -2.62 11.20 20.93
N PRO A 183 -3.26 12.03 21.79
CA PRO A 183 -3.46 13.43 21.50
C PRO A 183 -2.18 14.27 21.69
N GLN A 184 -1.12 13.67 22.24
CA GLN A 184 0.19 14.31 22.29
C GLN A 184 0.80 14.38 20.90
N LEU A 185 1.61 15.43 20.69
CA LEU A 185 2.36 15.58 19.46
C LEU A 185 3.38 14.44 19.33
N HIS A 186 3.37 13.76 18.20
CA HIS A 186 4.36 12.78 17.80
C HIS A 186 5.62 13.52 17.33
N LEU A 187 6.47 13.89 18.29
CA LEU A 187 7.70 14.67 18.09
C LEU A 187 8.71 13.97 17.18
N ASP A 188 8.86 12.66 17.27
CA ASP A 188 9.79 11.87 16.45
C ASP A 188 9.37 11.93 14.98
N THR A 189 8.11 11.58 14.70
CA THR A 189 7.55 11.65 13.35
C THR A 189 7.55 13.07 12.78
N LEU A 190 7.21 14.08 13.59
CA LEU A 190 7.26 15.48 13.17
C LEU A 190 8.68 15.92 12.81
N SER A 191 9.67 15.57 13.63
CA SER A 191 11.07 15.98 13.42
C SER A 191 11.65 15.34 12.16
N ALA A 192 11.43 14.03 11.98
CA ALA A 192 11.84 13.30 10.79
C ALA A 192 11.19 13.86 9.51
N TYR A 193 9.88 14.10 9.55
CA TYR A 193 9.14 14.67 8.42
C TYR A 193 9.61 16.10 8.09
N ALA A 194 9.83 16.93 9.10
CA ALA A 194 10.31 18.31 8.90
C ALA A 194 11.70 18.34 8.25
N ASN A 195 12.61 17.45 8.67
CA ASN A 195 13.92 17.32 8.05
C ASN A 195 13.81 16.90 6.57
N MET A 196 13.04 15.84 6.29
CA MET A 196 12.78 15.38 4.92
C MET A 196 12.21 16.51 4.03
N ALA A 197 11.18 17.21 4.52
CA ALA A 197 10.52 18.28 3.79
C ALA A 197 11.46 19.48 3.54
N SER A 198 12.33 19.79 4.50
CA SER A 198 13.35 20.84 4.36
C SER A 198 14.39 20.47 3.29
N LEU A 199 14.93 19.25 3.36
CA LEU A 199 15.95 18.77 2.43
C LEU A 199 15.43 18.66 0.99
N LEU A 200 14.17 18.26 0.82
CA LEU A 200 13.54 18.04 -0.49
C LEU A 200 12.62 19.18 -0.93
N SER A 201 12.74 20.35 -0.30
CA SER A 201 11.99 21.53 -0.71
C SER A 201 12.28 21.89 -2.16
N GLU A 202 11.22 22.07 -2.94
CA GLU A 202 11.29 22.31 -4.39
C GLU A 202 12.06 21.24 -5.19
N ALA A 203 12.19 20.02 -4.64
CA ALA A 203 12.79 18.89 -5.33
C ALA A 203 12.10 18.63 -6.68
N ARG A 204 12.89 18.42 -7.71
CA ARG A 204 12.45 18.09 -9.07
C ARG A 204 13.13 16.81 -9.51
N VAL A 205 12.42 16.03 -10.33
CA VAL A 205 12.94 14.88 -11.07
C VAL A 205 13.67 13.88 -10.18
N ALA A 206 12.96 12.83 -9.77
CA ALA A 206 13.61 11.75 -9.06
C ALA A 206 14.47 10.89 -10.01
N MET A 207 15.69 10.62 -9.59
CA MET A 207 16.59 9.64 -10.16
C MET A 207 16.58 8.39 -9.28
N LYS A 208 16.17 7.26 -9.87
CA LYS A 208 16.38 5.96 -9.25
C LYS A 208 17.87 5.60 -9.41
N LEU A 209 18.60 5.53 -8.31
CA LEU A 209 20.04 5.27 -8.34
C LEU A 209 20.36 3.78 -8.38
N ALA A 210 19.61 3.01 -7.62
CA ALA A 210 19.55 1.55 -7.67
C ALA A 210 18.32 1.08 -6.88
N SER A 211 17.83 -0.12 -7.20
CA SER A 211 16.97 -0.87 -6.28
C SER A 211 17.37 -2.33 -6.30
N GLY A 212 17.71 -2.88 -5.15
CA GLY A 212 17.79 -4.33 -4.93
C GLY A 212 16.53 -4.83 -4.24
N PRO A 213 16.43 -6.14 -3.94
CA PRO A 213 15.26 -6.72 -3.29
C PRO A 213 14.86 -6.03 -1.98
N ASN A 214 15.83 -5.40 -1.29
CA ASN A 214 15.60 -4.75 -0.01
C ASN A 214 16.21 -3.34 0.10
N VAL A 215 16.92 -2.86 -0.92
CA VAL A 215 17.67 -1.61 -0.88
C VAL A 215 16.99 -0.58 -1.74
N TYR A 216 16.76 0.59 -1.16
CA TYR A 216 16.08 1.70 -1.79
C TYR A 216 17.02 2.90 -1.83
N ALA A 217 17.20 3.44 -3.03
CA ALA A 217 18.08 4.57 -3.28
C ALA A 217 17.49 5.50 -4.33
N LEU A 218 17.14 6.69 -3.87
CA LEU A 218 16.53 7.74 -4.68
C LEU A 218 17.36 9.02 -4.54
N ALA A 219 17.37 9.84 -5.58
CA ALA A 219 17.94 11.18 -5.53
C ALA A 219 17.07 12.17 -6.30
N TRP A 220 17.13 13.43 -5.93
CA TRP A 220 16.39 14.54 -6.52
C TRP A 220 17.32 15.72 -6.74
N ASP A 221 17.02 16.51 -7.77
CA ASP A 221 17.64 17.81 -7.94
C ASP A 221 16.84 18.85 -7.13
N THR A 222 17.53 19.60 -6.28
CA THR A 222 16.96 20.68 -5.48
C THR A 222 17.61 22.03 -5.84
N PRO A 223 17.05 23.16 -5.39
CA PRO A 223 17.73 24.45 -5.52
C PRO A 223 19.14 24.48 -4.90
N GLN A 224 19.39 23.66 -3.87
CA GLN A 224 20.62 23.63 -3.07
C GLN A 224 21.65 22.62 -3.58
N GLY A 225 21.26 21.62 -4.36
CA GLY A 225 22.16 20.58 -4.83
C GLY A 225 21.42 19.33 -5.25
N THR A 226 22.12 18.20 -5.24
CA THR A 226 21.50 16.89 -5.36
C THR A 226 21.31 16.32 -3.96
N VAL A 227 20.07 15.96 -3.61
CA VAL A 227 19.74 15.33 -2.33
C VAL A 227 19.27 13.92 -2.63
N GLY A 228 19.80 12.92 -1.95
CA GLY A 228 19.28 11.57 -2.04
C GLY A 228 19.02 10.94 -0.69
N ALA A 229 18.28 9.84 -0.72
CA ALA A 229 17.90 9.05 0.43
C ALA A 229 18.20 7.58 0.17
N LEU A 230 18.75 6.91 1.18
CA LEU A 230 19.18 5.52 1.16
C LEU A 230 18.58 4.82 2.38
N TRP A 231 17.93 3.68 2.17
CA TRP A 231 17.45 2.84 3.27
C TRP A 231 17.32 1.39 2.83
N SER A 232 17.08 0.54 3.82
CA SER A 232 16.84 -0.88 3.62
C SER A 232 15.67 -1.36 4.49
N VAL A 233 14.87 -2.28 3.97
CA VAL A 233 13.83 -2.96 4.75
C VAL A 233 14.38 -4.16 5.54
N VAL A 234 15.70 -4.38 5.45
CA VAL A 234 16.42 -5.46 6.12
C VAL A 234 17.69 -4.95 6.79
N ALA A 235 18.07 -5.57 7.90
CA ALA A 235 19.37 -5.36 8.52
C ALA A 235 20.51 -5.91 7.64
N GLY A 236 21.71 -5.33 7.81
CA GLY A 236 22.94 -5.80 7.20
C GLY A 236 23.16 -5.37 5.75
N ALA A 237 22.22 -4.63 5.15
CA ALA A 237 22.41 -4.09 3.82
C ALA A 237 23.51 -3.01 3.80
N ARG A 238 24.32 -3.01 2.74
CA ARG A 238 25.43 -2.07 2.54
C ARG A 238 25.50 -1.63 1.09
N VAL A 239 25.78 -0.35 0.90
CA VAL A 239 25.95 0.24 -0.42
C VAL A 239 27.22 1.07 -0.50
N ARG A 240 27.71 1.26 -1.72
CA ARG A 240 28.75 2.23 -2.05
C ARG A 240 28.15 3.33 -2.91
N ILE A 241 28.42 4.57 -2.55
CA ILE A 241 28.10 5.73 -3.36
C ILE A 241 29.38 6.28 -4.00
N SER A 242 29.30 6.60 -5.28
CA SER A 242 30.42 7.12 -6.06
C SER A 242 29.98 8.28 -6.93
N ARG A 243 30.95 9.00 -7.51
CA ARG A 243 30.74 10.17 -8.39
C ARG A 243 30.09 11.38 -7.70
N THR A 244 30.37 11.54 -6.42
CA THR A 244 29.98 12.68 -5.58
C THR A 244 31.17 13.15 -4.77
N ALA A 245 31.86 14.20 -5.23
CA ALA A 245 32.88 14.86 -4.41
C ALA A 245 32.20 15.63 -3.27
N GLY A 246 32.80 15.64 -2.08
CA GLY A 246 32.27 16.41 -0.94
C GLY A 246 30.92 15.95 -0.40
N ILE A 247 30.57 14.67 -0.61
CA ILE A 247 29.29 14.12 -0.14
C ILE A 247 29.17 14.24 1.38
N ARG A 248 28.01 14.69 1.84
CA ARG A 248 27.67 14.79 3.27
C ARG A 248 26.51 13.87 3.56
N PHE A 249 26.64 13.07 4.62
CA PHE A 249 25.56 12.21 5.09
C PHE A 249 24.83 12.85 6.26
N ILE A 250 23.52 12.66 6.27
CA ILE A 250 22.61 13.24 7.26
C ILE A 250 21.66 12.12 7.72
N ASP A 251 21.42 12.02 9.02
CA ASP A 251 20.46 11.06 9.57
C ASP A 251 19.00 11.48 9.34
N LEU A 252 18.07 10.68 9.86
CA LEU A 252 16.63 10.94 9.79
C LEU A 252 16.23 12.33 10.30
N TYR A 253 16.99 12.90 11.24
CA TYR A 253 16.65 14.11 12.00
C TYR A 253 17.43 15.36 11.58
N GLY A 254 18.40 15.25 10.68
CA GLY A 254 19.21 16.38 10.22
C GLY A 254 20.61 16.44 10.82
N ASN A 255 21.03 15.46 11.63
CA ASN A 255 22.37 15.44 12.19
C ASN A 255 23.37 14.91 11.16
N ARG A 256 24.58 15.47 11.17
CA ARG A 256 25.66 15.00 10.30
C ARG A 256 26.15 13.62 10.74
N LEU A 257 26.28 12.72 9.78
CA LEU A 257 26.82 11.39 9.99
C LEU A 257 28.25 11.29 9.44
N ALA A 258 29.13 10.65 10.21
CA ALA A 258 30.46 10.25 9.76
C ALA A 258 30.38 8.85 9.14
N VAL A 259 30.09 8.78 7.85
CA VAL A 259 29.92 7.53 7.09
C VAL A 259 30.91 7.48 5.94
N ASP A 260 31.54 6.32 5.77
CA ASP A 260 32.40 6.05 4.61
C ASP A 260 31.53 5.85 3.35
N PRO A 261 31.65 6.69 2.31
CA PRO A 261 30.89 6.53 1.08
C PRO A 261 31.19 5.21 0.34
N ASP A 262 32.32 4.57 0.58
CA ASP A 262 32.65 3.26 0.01
C ASP A 262 31.91 2.11 0.71
N SER A 263 31.28 2.36 1.86
CA SER A 263 30.57 1.32 2.61
C SER A 263 29.53 1.90 3.58
N VAL A 264 28.45 2.46 3.03
CA VAL A 264 27.31 3.02 3.77
C VAL A 264 26.46 1.87 4.34
N PRO A 265 26.34 1.72 5.67
CA PRO A 265 25.40 0.79 6.27
C PRO A 265 23.97 1.32 6.11
N LEU A 266 23.02 0.44 5.79
CA LEU A 266 21.61 0.78 5.67
C LEU A 266 20.79 0.09 6.76
N SER A 267 19.77 0.81 7.24
CA SER A 267 18.72 0.34 8.16
C SER A 267 17.36 0.78 7.62
N SER A 268 16.30 0.52 8.40
CA SER A 268 14.95 1.03 8.15
C SER A 268 14.89 2.56 8.17
N GLU A 269 15.74 3.20 8.97
CA GLU A 269 15.93 4.65 8.99
C GLU A 269 16.57 5.15 7.70
N PRO A 270 15.92 6.08 6.98
CA PRO A 270 16.54 6.76 5.86
C PRO A 270 17.78 7.57 6.26
N VAL A 271 18.89 7.28 5.59
CA VAL A 271 20.08 8.13 5.58
C VAL A 271 20.03 8.99 4.33
N TYR A 272 20.14 10.30 4.51
CA TYR A 272 20.25 11.24 3.39
C TYR A 272 21.70 11.48 3.01
N PHE A 273 21.90 11.88 1.76
CA PHE A 273 23.15 12.46 1.32
C PHE A 273 22.93 13.73 0.50
N GLU A 274 23.85 14.67 0.63
CA GLU A 274 23.92 15.89 -0.18
C GLU A 274 25.15 15.85 -1.08
N GLY A 275 24.95 16.14 -2.36
CA GLY A 275 25.99 16.33 -3.37
C GLY A 275 25.89 17.68 -4.05
N GLU A 276 26.96 18.08 -4.72
CA GLU A 276 26.96 19.32 -5.51
C GLU A 276 25.91 19.28 -6.63
N ARG A 277 25.34 20.44 -6.95
CA ARG A 277 24.32 20.57 -8.00
C ARG A 277 24.83 20.02 -9.34
N GLY A 278 24.01 19.18 -9.97
CA GLY A 278 24.33 18.58 -11.27
C GLY A 278 25.26 17.37 -11.20
N THR A 279 25.67 16.94 -10.00
CA THR A 279 26.32 15.65 -9.84
C THR A 279 25.30 14.52 -9.97
N ARG A 280 25.67 13.47 -10.71
CA ARG A 280 24.86 12.26 -10.82
C ARG A 280 25.52 11.16 -9.99
N PRO A 281 25.12 10.99 -8.72
CA PRO A 281 25.61 9.88 -7.91
C PRO A 281 25.35 8.56 -8.62
N SER A 282 26.26 7.62 -8.42
CA SER A 282 26.04 6.22 -8.79
C SER A 282 26.09 5.37 -7.53
N LEU A 283 25.18 4.41 -7.42
CA LEU A 283 25.14 3.48 -6.30
C LEU A 283 25.45 2.05 -6.74
N ALA A 284 26.25 1.35 -5.94
CA ALA A 284 26.47 -0.08 -6.04
C ALA A 284 26.02 -0.77 -4.75
N ILE A 285 25.20 -1.80 -4.86
CA ILE A 285 24.81 -2.65 -3.72
C ILE A 285 25.98 -3.60 -3.43
N LEU A 286 26.55 -3.51 -2.23
CA LEU A 286 27.62 -4.39 -1.77
C LEU A 286 27.03 -5.62 -1.09
N ASP A 287 26.01 -5.39 -0.26
CA ASP A 287 25.22 -6.42 0.41
C ASP A 287 23.75 -5.99 0.37
N PRO A 288 22.83 -6.75 -0.26
CA PRO A 288 21.40 -6.42 -0.24
C PRO A 288 20.73 -6.71 1.10
N GLY A 289 21.47 -7.25 2.09
CA GLY A 289 20.96 -7.84 3.31
C GLY A 289 20.17 -9.13 3.05
N SER A 290 19.84 -9.85 4.11
CA SER A 290 19.17 -11.15 3.99
C SER A 290 17.66 -10.99 4.08
N GLY A 291 16.94 -11.42 3.03
CA GLY A 291 15.48 -11.59 2.92
C GLY A 291 14.87 -12.63 3.91
N PRO A 292 13.52 -12.70 4.08
CA PRO A 292 12.94 -13.61 5.06
C PRO A 292 13.33 -15.04 4.69
N ALA A 293 13.63 -15.86 5.69
CA ALA A 293 13.96 -17.28 5.46
C ALA A 293 12.67 -18.05 5.16
N TRP A 294 12.24 -18.01 3.89
CA TRP A 294 11.03 -18.68 3.43
C TRP A 294 11.13 -20.20 3.55
N GLN A 295 10.14 -20.79 4.20
CA GLN A 295 9.94 -22.22 4.32
C GLN A 295 8.76 -22.62 3.43
N PRO A 296 8.93 -23.55 2.47
CA PRO A 296 7.82 -24.03 1.66
C PRO A 296 6.81 -24.78 2.54
N LEU A 297 5.53 -24.56 2.28
CA LEU A 297 4.44 -25.30 2.91
C LEU A 297 4.16 -26.61 2.16
N PRO A 298 3.42 -27.57 2.76
CA PRO A 298 2.94 -28.75 2.06
C PRO A 298 2.22 -28.39 0.76
N THR A 299 2.37 -29.27 -0.24
CA THR A 299 1.84 -29.03 -1.59
C THR A 299 0.32 -28.90 -1.56
N LEU A 300 -0.24 -28.15 -2.51
CA LEU A 300 -1.67 -27.80 -2.52
C LEU A 300 -2.60 -29.02 -2.70
N GLU A 301 -2.07 -30.18 -3.12
CA GLU A 301 -2.81 -31.45 -3.17
C GLU A 301 -3.17 -31.97 -1.79
N THR A 302 -2.41 -31.62 -0.75
CA THR A 302 -2.68 -32.04 0.64
C THR A 302 -3.60 -31.10 1.40
N TRP A 303 -4.02 -29.99 0.76
CA TRP A 303 -4.91 -29.01 1.37
C TRP A 303 -6.36 -29.50 1.28
N GLY A 304 -7.14 -29.21 2.33
CA GLY A 304 -8.58 -29.45 2.34
C GLY A 304 -9.27 -28.69 1.22
N ARG A 305 -10.23 -29.34 0.57
CA ARG A 305 -10.99 -28.79 -0.56
C ARG A 305 -12.46 -28.69 -0.20
N ASN A 306 -13.07 -27.57 -0.53
CA ASN A 306 -14.51 -27.38 -0.45
C ASN A 306 -15.23 -28.22 -1.52
N SER A 307 -16.33 -28.89 -1.16
CA SER A 307 -17.07 -29.76 -2.08
C SER A 307 -17.89 -29.03 -3.15
N ALA A 308 -18.17 -27.74 -2.96
CA ALA A 308 -18.90 -26.90 -3.91
C ALA A 308 -17.99 -26.24 -4.98
N SER A 309 -16.69 -26.52 -4.94
CA SER A 309 -15.69 -26.00 -5.89
C SER A 309 -15.16 -27.09 -6.82
N THR A 310 -14.67 -26.67 -7.97
CA THR A 310 -13.98 -27.53 -8.93
C THR A 310 -12.48 -27.25 -8.90
N TYR A 311 -11.67 -28.30 -9.04
CA TYR A 311 -10.22 -28.25 -8.90
C TYR A 311 -9.55 -28.99 -10.04
N ALA A 312 -8.53 -28.39 -10.62
CA ALA A 312 -7.63 -29.03 -11.57
C ALA A 312 -6.18 -28.78 -11.16
N THR A 313 -5.39 -29.84 -11.03
CA THR A 313 -3.94 -29.69 -10.85
C THR A 313 -3.33 -29.15 -12.13
N THR A 314 -2.47 -28.15 -12.00
CA THR A 314 -1.70 -27.55 -13.08
C THR A 314 -0.22 -27.93 -12.92
N GLY A 315 0.62 -27.59 -13.88
CA GLY A 315 2.06 -27.88 -13.77
C GLY A 315 2.75 -27.19 -12.59
N THR A 316 2.16 -26.10 -12.05
CA THR A 316 2.76 -25.25 -11.02
C THR A 316 1.93 -25.11 -9.75
N GLY A 317 0.67 -25.59 -9.74
CA GLY A 317 -0.25 -25.36 -8.62
C GLY A 317 -1.64 -25.93 -8.87
N VAL A 318 -2.67 -25.29 -8.33
CA VAL A 318 -4.07 -25.74 -8.46
C VAL A 318 -4.92 -24.62 -9.05
N HIS A 319 -5.64 -24.94 -10.13
CA HIS A 319 -6.71 -24.12 -10.69
C HIS A 319 -8.01 -24.44 -9.97
N VAL A 320 -8.72 -23.39 -9.55
CA VAL A 320 -9.94 -23.46 -8.76
C VAL A 320 -11.02 -22.62 -9.42
N LYS A 321 -12.23 -23.18 -9.50
CA LYS A 321 -13.43 -22.45 -9.88
C LYS A 321 -14.54 -22.75 -8.88
N SER A 322 -15.10 -21.69 -8.29
CA SER A 322 -16.03 -21.74 -7.16
C SER A 322 -17.24 -20.84 -7.44
N ALA A 323 -18.45 -21.29 -7.10
CA ALA A 323 -19.62 -20.42 -7.02
C ALA A 323 -19.53 -19.55 -5.76
N VAL A 324 -20.14 -18.35 -5.72
CA VAL A 324 -20.08 -17.51 -4.50
C VAL A 324 -20.64 -18.29 -3.31
N THR A 325 -19.75 -18.61 -2.39
CA THR A 325 -20.10 -19.12 -1.08
C THR A 325 -19.45 -18.20 -0.07
N GLN A 326 -20.26 -17.41 0.63
CA GLN A 326 -19.78 -16.61 1.75
C GLN A 326 -19.16 -17.56 2.79
N TYR A 327 -17.91 -17.28 3.16
CA TYR A 327 -17.18 -18.00 4.23
C TYR A 327 -16.87 -19.48 3.96
N ALA A 328 -16.88 -19.94 2.71
CA ALA A 328 -16.37 -21.27 2.40
C ALA A 328 -14.89 -21.20 2.04
N GLY A 329 -14.03 -21.83 2.83
CA GLY A 329 -12.61 -21.96 2.50
C GLY A 329 -12.42 -22.90 1.31
N GLN A 330 -12.17 -22.38 0.11
CA GLN A 330 -11.91 -23.19 -1.09
C GLN A 330 -10.68 -24.07 -0.90
N LEU A 331 -9.64 -23.55 -0.25
CA LEU A 331 -8.43 -24.31 0.08
C LEU A 331 -8.04 -24.04 1.53
N VAL A 332 -7.84 -25.10 2.32
CA VAL A 332 -7.46 -25.01 3.73
C VAL A 332 -6.19 -25.80 3.97
N SER A 333 -5.15 -25.16 4.50
CA SER A 333 -3.89 -25.86 4.79
C SER A 333 -4.05 -26.86 5.92
N GLN A 334 -3.12 -27.82 5.97
CA GLN A 334 -2.90 -28.56 7.22
C GLN A 334 -2.47 -27.60 8.34
N PRO A 335 -2.72 -27.92 9.62
CA PRO A 335 -2.21 -27.12 10.73
C PRO A 335 -0.69 -26.95 10.66
N LEU A 336 -0.25 -25.70 10.69
CA LEU A 336 1.15 -25.29 10.72
C LEU A 336 1.55 -25.00 12.14
N HIS A 337 2.69 -25.52 12.59
CA HIS A 337 3.22 -25.14 13.89
C HIS A 337 3.73 -23.69 13.85
N VAL A 338 3.32 -22.90 14.84
CA VAL A 338 3.80 -21.53 15.04
C VAL A 338 4.24 -21.38 16.50
N ALA A 339 5.33 -20.66 16.73
CA ALA A 339 5.70 -20.22 18.06
C ALA A 339 4.74 -19.13 18.55
N LYS A 340 4.47 -19.08 19.86
CA LYS A 340 3.67 -18.03 20.51
C LYS A 340 4.33 -16.67 20.39
N GLU A 341 3.52 -15.62 20.47
CA GLU A 341 3.94 -14.22 20.50
C GLU A 341 4.95 -13.89 19.38
N THR A 342 4.78 -14.49 18.21
CA THR A 342 5.72 -14.41 17.10
C THR A 342 4.98 -13.91 15.87
N CYS A 343 5.60 -12.97 15.15
CA CYS A 343 5.09 -12.50 13.88
C CYS A 343 5.53 -13.44 12.74
N TYR A 344 4.61 -13.75 11.83
CA TYR A 344 4.86 -14.51 10.62
C TYR A 344 4.36 -13.77 9.39
N VAL A 345 4.95 -14.08 8.24
CA VAL A 345 4.43 -13.75 6.92
C VAL A 345 4.12 -15.05 6.18
N ALA A 346 2.85 -15.23 5.83
CA ALA A 346 2.37 -16.27 4.94
C ALA A 346 2.33 -15.73 3.51
N SER A 347 2.63 -16.57 2.53
CA SER A 347 2.64 -16.16 1.14
C SER A 347 2.28 -17.28 0.18
N LEU A 348 1.66 -16.89 -0.93
CA LEU A 348 1.33 -17.75 -2.06
C LEU A 348 1.28 -16.90 -3.33
N ASP A 349 1.42 -17.54 -4.49
CA ASP A 349 1.17 -16.88 -5.77
C ASP A 349 -0.27 -17.11 -6.20
N VAL A 350 -0.93 -16.06 -6.67
CA VAL A 350 -2.28 -16.10 -7.24
C VAL A 350 -2.27 -15.55 -8.64
N ARG A 351 -2.88 -16.28 -9.57
CA ARG A 351 -3.36 -15.75 -10.84
C ARG A 351 -4.88 -15.68 -10.76
N LEU A 352 -5.41 -14.46 -10.64
CA LEU A 352 -6.85 -14.22 -10.57
C LEU A 352 -7.41 -14.06 -11.99
N ARG A 353 -8.42 -14.85 -12.33
CA ARG A 353 -9.12 -14.80 -13.64
C ARG A 353 -10.50 -14.17 -13.51
N ALA A 354 -11.17 -14.37 -12.38
CA ALA A 354 -12.47 -13.77 -12.08
C ALA A 354 -12.69 -13.68 -10.57
N GLY A 355 -13.47 -12.68 -10.15
CA GLY A 355 -13.86 -12.47 -8.76
C GLY A 355 -12.77 -11.81 -7.92
N SER A 356 -12.87 -11.99 -6.61
CA SER A 356 -11.89 -11.60 -5.60
C SER A 356 -11.83 -12.65 -4.49
N LEU A 357 -10.68 -12.72 -3.82
CA LEU A 357 -10.38 -13.72 -2.80
C LEU A 357 -9.92 -13.05 -1.51
N MET A 358 -9.86 -13.84 -0.45
CA MET A 358 -9.22 -13.51 0.81
C MET A 358 -8.29 -14.64 1.20
N LEU A 359 -7.06 -14.31 1.60
CA LEU A 359 -6.21 -15.21 2.34
C LEU A 359 -6.40 -14.91 3.83
N ALA A 360 -6.85 -15.89 4.61
CA ALA A 360 -6.98 -15.81 6.05
C ALA A 360 -5.96 -16.70 6.74
N VAL A 361 -5.58 -16.34 7.96
CA VAL A 361 -4.89 -17.22 8.90
C VAL A 361 -5.71 -17.29 10.17
N VAL A 362 -5.98 -18.51 10.63
CA VAL A 362 -6.75 -18.78 11.85
C VAL A 362 -6.00 -19.72 12.79
N ASP A 363 -6.31 -19.67 14.09
CA ASP A 363 -5.90 -20.73 15.01
C ASP A 363 -6.55 -22.05 14.61
N SER A 364 -5.75 -23.10 14.48
CA SER A 364 -6.22 -24.41 13.99
C SER A 364 -7.24 -25.13 14.89
N LYS A 365 -7.35 -24.73 16.16
CA LYS A 365 -8.24 -25.34 17.16
C LYS A 365 -9.42 -24.43 17.53
N THR A 366 -9.16 -23.16 17.78
CA THR A 366 -10.19 -22.21 18.22
C THR A 366 -10.89 -21.53 17.05
N HIS A 367 -10.30 -21.59 15.84
CA HIS A 367 -10.71 -20.84 14.66
C HIS A 367 -10.71 -19.31 14.87
N GLU A 368 -9.97 -18.83 15.87
CA GLU A 368 -9.74 -17.40 16.07
C GLU A 368 -8.98 -16.82 14.87
N ASN A 369 -9.41 -15.67 14.38
CA ASN A 369 -8.75 -14.99 13.26
C ASN A 369 -7.44 -14.34 13.73
N LEU A 370 -6.32 -14.75 13.13
CA LEU A 370 -4.99 -14.22 13.40
C LEU A 370 -4.57 -13.14 12.40
N GLY A 371 -5.20 -13.11 11.22
CA GLY A 371 -4.97 -12.11 10.19
C GLY A 371 -5.69 -12.45 8.89
N LYS A 372 -5.90 -11.44 8.05
CA LYS A 372 -6.39 -11.60 6.69
C LYS A 372 -5.72 -10.64 5.72
N ALA A 373 -5.63 -11.06 4.46
CA ALA A 373 -5.18 -10.27 3.34
C ALA A 373 -6.17 -10.43 2.20
N ASP A 374 -6.69 -9.30 1.74
CA ASP A 374 -7.71 -9.27 0.70
C ASP A 374 -7.01 -9.25 -0.69
N ILE A 375 -7.57 -9.99 -1.63
CA ILE A 375 -7.04 -10.22 -2.98
C ILE A 375 -8.10 -9.74 -3.97
N ALA A 376 -8.18 -8.42 -4.12
CA ALA A 376 -9.13 -7.74 -4.98
C ALA A 376 -8.37 -6.78 -5.92
N TYR A 377 -8.35 -7.12 -7.20
CA TYR A 377 -7.79 -6.30 -8.27
C TYR A 377 -8.47 -6.66 -9.60
N VAL A 378 -8.36 -5.79 -10.60
CA VAL A 378 -8.89 -6.07 -11.93
C VAL A 378 -8.13 -7.26 -12.52
N PRO A 379 -8.80 -8.41 -12.79
CA PRO A 379 -8.13 -9.59 -13.31
C PRO A 379 -7.40 -9.31 -14.63
N ASP A 380 -6.12 -9.66 -14.68
CA ASP A 380 -5.21 -9.42 -15.82
C ASP A 380 -4.40 -10.67 -16.22
N ASP A 381 -4.80 -11.83 -15.68
CA ASP A 381 -4.16 -13.15 -15.84
C ASP A 381 -2.68 -13.22 -15.42
N GLN A 382 -2.18 -12.18 -14.76
CA GLN A 382 -0.82 -12.15 -14.23
C GLN A 382 -0.73 -12.91 -12.92
N VAL A 383 0.40 -13.59 -12.72
CA VAL A 383 0.73 -14.21 -11.42
C VAL A 383 1.21 -13.12 -10.48
N ARG A 384 0.53 -12.98 -9.35
CA ARG A 384 0.87 -12.02 -8.29
C ARG A 384 1.16 -12.75 -7.00
N ARG A 385 2.30 -12.39 -6.41
CA ARG A 385 2.68 -12.80 -5.06
C ARG A 385 1.78 -12.10 -4.05
N VAL A 386 1.07 -12.86 -3.22
CA VAL A 386 0.27 -12.37 -2.09
C VAL A 386 1.05 -12.62 -0.80
N GLU A 387 1.01 -11.65 0.11
CA GLU A 387 1.61 -11.75 1.44
C GLU A 387 0.62 -11.34 2.52
N LEU A 388 0.56 -12.12 3.60
CA LEU A 388 -0.23 -11.86 4.78
C LEU A 388 0.67 -11.93 6.02
N ARG A 389 0.84 -10.81 6.71
CA ARG A 389 1.47 -10.79 8.04
C ARG A 389 0.44 -11.05 9.13
N PHE A 390 0.79 -11.92 10.06
CA PHE A 390 -0.05 -12.24 11.21
C PHE A 390 0.79 -12.44 12.46
N PHE A 391 0.19 -12.17 13.62
CA PHE A 391 0.83 -12.37 14.93
C PHE A 391 0.17 -13.57 15.60
N SER A 392 0.96 -14.55 16.04
CA SER A 392 0.42 -15.79 16.59
C SER A 392 -0.22 -15.62 17.97
N GLY A 393 0.16 -14.60 18.75
CA GLY A 393 -0.32 -14.41 20.11
C GLY A 393 -0.17 -15.70 20.94
N SER A 394 -1.26 -16.17 21.54
CA SER A 394 -1.23 -17.40 22.34
C SER A 394 -1.28 -18.70 21.53
N SER A 395 -1.54 -18.63 20.21
CA SER A 395 -1.67 -19.77 19.31
C SER A 395 -0.35 -20.51 19.11
N ILE A 396 -0.42 -21.84 19.05
CA ILE A 396 0.73 -22.72 18.75
C ILE A 396 0.59 -23.48 17.42
N ALA A 397 -0.57 -23.32 16.76
CA ALA A 397 -0.84 -23.91 15.48
C ALA A 397 -1.84 -23.05 14.69
N ALA A 398 -1.51 -22.75 13.43
CA ALA A 398 -2.29 -21.89 12.56
C ALA A 398 -2.66 -22.62 11.26
N GLN A 399 -3.74 -22.19 10.60
CA GLN A 399 -4.14 -22.69 9.28
C GLN A 399 -4.34 -21.53 8.31
N LEU A 400 -3.87 -21.70 7.08
CA LEU A 400 -4.15 -20.79 5.98
C LEU A 400 -5.44 -21.22 5.31
N ILE A 401 -6.30 -20.25 5.03
CA ILE A 401 -7.57 -20.45 4.33
C ILE A 401 -7.60 -19.48 3.15
N LEU A 402 -7.64 -20.02 1.93
CA LEU A 402 -7.96 -19.23 0.75
C LEU A 402 -9.46 -19.35 0.51
N GLN A 403 -10.15 -18.22 0.56
CA GLN A 403 -11.61 -18.16 0.45
C GLN A 403 -12.09 -17.11 -0.56
N ASP A 404 -13.30 -17.27 -1.09
CA ASP A 404 -13.96 -16.30 -1.96
C ASP A 404 -14.38 -15.04 -1.18
N GLU A 405 -14.16 -13.86 -1.76
CA GLU A 405 -14.54 -12.56 -1.18
C GLU A 405 -15.07 -11.60 -2.24
N ASN A 406 -16.06 -12.04 -3.01
CA ASN A 406 -16.69 -11.24 -4.07
C ASN A 406 -17.54 -10.10 -3.49
N ALA A 407 -16.99 -8.89 -3.42
CA ALA A 407 -17.70 -7.69 -2.98
C ALA A 407 -18.60 -7.09 -4.07
N TYR A 408 -18.16 -7.23 -5.33
CA TYR A 408 -18.82 -6.70 -6.53
C TYR A 408 -18.75 -7.81 -7.59
N VAL A 409 -19.85 -8.05 -8.31
CA VAL A 409 -20.03 -9.04 -9.41
C VAL A 409 -18.70 -9.32 -10.14
N PRO A 410 -18.27 -10.58 -10.34
CA PRO A 410 -19.06 -11.76 -10.71
C PRO A 410 -19.60 -12.66 -9.58
N THR A 411 -20.56 -13.51 -9.92
CA THR A 411 -21.17 -14.51 -9.01
C THR A 411 -20.33 -15.80 -8.84
N PHE A 412 -19.05 -15.74 -9.19
CA PHE A 412 -18.11 -16.86 -9.10
C PHE A 412 -16.69 -16.32 -8.98
N SER A 413 -15.79 -17.13 -8.44
CA SER A 413 -14.35 -16.87 -8.47
C SER A 413 -13.65 -17.91 -9.34
N GLU A 414 -12.63 -17.47 -10.05
CA GLU A 414 -11.75 -18.35 -10.81
C GLU A 414 -10.31 -17.90 -10.66
N PHE A 415 -9.45 -18.81 -10.22
CA PHE A 415 -8.06 -18.49 -9.93
C PHE A 415 -7.15 -19.72 -9.99
N GLU A 416 -5.86 -19.48 -10.11
CA GLU A 416 -4.82 -20.48 -9.92
C GLU A 416 -3.92 -20.05 -8.75
N VAL A 417 -3.59 -20.99 -7.87
CA VAL A 417 -2.71 -20.76 -6.72
C VAL A 417 -1.51 -21.69 -6.75
N SER A 418 -0.34 -21.18 -6.35
CA SER A 418 0.91 -21.95 -6.29
C SER A 418 1.88 -21.44 -5.22
N ARG A 419 2.95 -22.21 -5.00
CA ARG A 419 4.11 -21.87 -4.14
C ARG A 419 3.74 -21.32 -2.74
N PRO A 420 2.89 -22.01 -1.95
CA PRO A 420 2.62 -21.60 -0.58
C PRO A 420 3.88 -21.70 0.28
N GLN A 421 4.16 -20.68 1.06
CA GLN A 421 5.34 -20.60 1.94
C GLN A 421 5.05 -19.72 3.16
N ILE A 422 5.87 -19.86 4.19
CA ILE A 422 5.81 -19.07 5.41
C ILE A 422 7.21 -18.65 5.85
N ALA A 423 7.35 -17.49 6.47
CA ALA A 423 8.55 -17.07 7.17
C ALA A 423 8.18 -16.38 8.48
N GLN A 424 9.11 -16.30 9.43
CA GLN A 424 8.97 -15.35 10.55
C GLN A 424 9.15 -13.92 10.01
N CYS A 425 8.41 -12.97 10.59
CA CYS A 425 8.70 -11.55 10.40
C CYS A 425 10.08 -11.23 11.00
N ARG A 426 10.59 -10.04 10.69
CA ARG A 426 11.86 -9.55 11.21
C ARG A 426 11.68 -8.75 12.48
#